data_AF-A0AAV3R289-F1
#
_entry.id   AF-A0AAV3R289-F1
#
_cell.length_a   1.000
_cell.length_b   1.000
_cell.length_c   1.000
_cell.angle_alpha   90.00
_cell.angle_beta   90.00
_cell.angle_gamma   90.00
#
_symmetry.space_group_name_H-M   'P 1'
#
loop_
_entity.id
_entity.type
_entity.pdbx_description
1 polymer ?
#
loop_
_entity_poly.entity_id
_entity_poly.type
_entity_poly.pdbx_seq_one_letter_code
_entity_poly.pdbx_strand_id
1 'polypeptide(L)'
;MDNFMKTLLLVIMVFASPVKATDIPLHNQNIVCAIEEMQKANYFTFVMLLNIAPPDLFAGNVTFLMPTDRMLANAPMTENAVVDFLLQHSIPSPLLFDNLIHFPTGSLLPTSSPALMLKVTNNGRQSFFLNNVRIRSPNICTSGLSVRCHGIDGVLQQIGLNISPQPSIAQTNNSNPPVAAPFPSVSPPAPTTDAGTNPDHHQGARLEKSGSHRKNAHEGLLFEIITNIVLVVVPYIICST
;
A
#
# COMPACT_ATOMS: atom_id res chain seq x y z
N MET A 1 -8.69 -42.85 27.99
CA MET A 1 -9.33 -41.95 27.01
C MET A 1 -10.02 -40.77 27.70
N ASP A 2 -10.44 -40.93 28.94
CA ASP A 2 -11.25 -39.93 29.67
C ASP A 2 -10.54 -38.62 29.99
N ASN A 3 -9.24 -38.66 30.33
CA ASN A 3 -8.50 -37.44 30.65
C ASN A 3 -8.20 -36.60 29.40
N PHE A 4 -7.97 -37.24 28.26
CA PHE A 4 -7.72 -36.56 26.98
C PHE A 4 -8.98 -35.82 26.50
N MET A 5 -10.14 -36.47 26.59
CA MET A 5 -11.41 -35.86 26.20
C MET A 5 -11.78 -34.68 27.11
N LYS A 6 -11.48 -34.76 28.42
CA LYS A 6 -11.65 -33.66 29.37
C LYS A 6 -10.73 -32.47 29.08
N THR A 7 -9.45 -32.72 28.78
CA THR A 7 -8.51 -31.65 28.41
C THR A 7 -8.94 -30.97 27.11
N LEU A 8 -9.36 -31.73 26.10
CA LEU A 8 -9.87 -31.18 24.84
C LEU A 8 -11.13 -30.32 25.07
N LEU A 9 -12.05 -30.78 25.91
CA LEU A 9 -13.28 -30.04 26.23
C LEU A 9 -12.99 -28.75 27.01
N LEU A 10 -11.99 -28.76 27.89
CA LEU A 10 -11.54 -27.60 28.66
C LEU A 10 -10.84 -26.58 27.75
N VAL A 11 -10.04 -27.04 26.79
CA VAL A 11 -9.42 -26.22 25.75
C VAL A 11 -10.50 -25.56 24.87
N ILE A 12 -11.49 -26.34 24.40
CA ILE A 12 -12.61 -25.81 23.61
C ILE A 12 -13.41 -24.78 24.41
N MET A 13 -13.69 -25.00 25.70
CA MET A 13 -14.42 -24.04 26.54
C MET A 13 -13.64 -22.74 26.78
N VAL A 14 -12.31 -22.81 26.89
CA VAL A 14 -11.45 -21.62 27.01
C VAL A 14 -11.42 -20.83 25.70
N PHE A 15 -11.43 -21.50 24.54
CA PHE A 15 -11.51 -20.85 23.22
C PHE A 15 -12.93 -20.47 22.78
N ALA A 16 -13.97 -21.10 23.34
CA ALA A 16 -15.39 -20.84 23.08
C ALA A 16 -15.98 -19.81 24.05
N SER A 17 -15.16 -19.18 24.89
CA SER A 17 -15.58 -17.96 25.56
C SER A 17 -15.93 -16.95 24.46
N PRO A 18 -17.18 -16.44 24.40
CA PRO A 18 -17.44 -15.31 23.54
C PRO A 18 -16.52 -14.21 24.02
N VAL A 19 -15.47 -13.90 23.24
CA VAL A 19 -14.83 -12.60 23.34
C VAL A 19 -16.00 -11.64 23.24
N LYS A 20 -16.31 -10.96 24.35
CA LYS A 20 -17.12 -9.76 24.27
C LYS A 20 -16.28 -8.88 23.38
N ALA A 21 -16.67 -8.78 22.11
CA ALA A 21 -16.15 -7.77 21.22
C ALA A 21 -16.25 -6.49 22.04
N THR A 22 -15.09 -5.96 22.44
CA THR A 22 -15.06 -4.59 22.89
C THR A 22 -15.57 -3.86 21.68
N ASP A 23 -16.70 -3.17 21.81
CA ASP A 23 -17.45 -2.56 20.72
C ASP A 23 -16.61 -1.39 20.18
N ILE A 24 -15.48 -1.72 19.56
CA ILE A 24 -14.65 -0.83 18.78
C ILE A 24 -15.56 -0.49 17.62
N PRO A 25 -15.96 0.79 17.45
CA PRO A 25 -16.81 1.18 16.34
C PRO A 25 -16.27 0.58 15.04
N LEU A 26 -17.11 -0.03 14.21
CA LEU A 26 -16.73 -0.71 12.96
C LEU A 26 -15.70 0.08 12.14
N HIS A 27 -15.81 1.41 12.16
CA HIS A 27 -14.85 2.31 11.53
C HIS A 27 -13.42 2.21 12.09
N ASN A 28 -13.28 2.20 13.41
CA ASN A 28 -11.98 2.03 14.07
C ASN A 28 -11.39 0.65 13.74
N GLN A 29 -12.24 -0.37 13.62
CA GLN A 29 -11.83 -1.71 13.18
C GLN A 29 -11.28 -1.70 11.75
N ASN A 30 -11.95 -1.00 10.82
CA ASN A 30 -11.48 -0.80 9.45
C ASN A 30 -10.13 -0.06 9.38
N ILE A 31 -9.92 0.97 10.21
CA ILE A 31 -8.63 1.67 10.30
C ILE A 31 -7.52 0.75 10.82
N VAL A 32 -7.79 -0.03 11.88
CA VAL A 32 -6.80 -0.99 12.43
C VAL A 32 -6.37 -1.99 11.37
N CYS A 33 -7.33 -2.55 10.62
CA CYS A 33 -7.04 -3.47 9.53
C CYS A 33 -6.24 -2.83 8.40
N ALA A 34 -6.62 -1.61 8.00
CA ALA A 34 -5.88 -0.87 7.01
C ALA A 34 -4.43 -0.62 7.46
N ILE A 35 -4.21 -0.25 8.73
CA ILE A 35 -2.86 -0.07 9.30
C ILE A 35 -2.03 -1.35 9.18
N GLU A 36 -2.60 -2.51 9.49
CA GLU A 36 -1.88 -3.78 9.32
C GLU A 36 -1.53 -4.07 7.86
N GLU A 37 -2.47 -3.84 6.93
CA GLU A 37 -2.24 -4.01 5.49
C GLU A 37 -1.16 -3.04 4.98
N MET A 38 -1.17 -1.78 5.43
CA MET A 38 -0.14 -0.77 5.12
C MET A 38 1.25 -1.20 5.61
N GLN A 39 1.35 -1.71 6.84
CA GLN A 39 2.61 -2.19 7.41
C GLN A 39 3.15 -3.40 6.64
N LYS A 40 2.30 -4.38 6.32
CA LYS A 40 2.67 -5.54 5.48
C LYS A 40 3.16 -5.12 4.09
N ALA A 41 2.68 -3.99 3.58
CA ALA A 41 3.09 -3.40 2.31
C ALA A 41 4.30 -2.45 2.40
N ASN A 42 4.93 -2.29 3.57
CA ASN A 42 6.08 -1.42 3.83
C ASN A 42 5.81 0.10 3.73
N TYR A 43 4.64 0.56 4.18
CA TYR A 43 4.30 1.99 4.30
C TYR A 43 4.36 2.46 5.77
N PHE A 44 5.47 2.18 6.45
CA PHE A 44 5.59 2.38 7.90
C PHE A 44 5.53 3.85 8.30
N THR A 45 6.12 4.74 7.50
CA THR A 45 6.16 6.17 7.81
C THR A 45 4.77 6.78 7.68
N PHE A 46 3.99 6.37 6.67
CA PHE A 46 2.60 6.81 6.54
C PHE A 46 1.73 6.36 7.72
N VAL A 47 1.92 5.10 8.17
CA VAL A 47 1.26 4.57 9.37
C VAL A 47 1.64 5.36 10.63
N MET A 48 2.92 5.72 10.78
CA MET A 48 3.37 6.55 11.89
C MET A 48 2.65 7.91 11.90
N LEU A 49 2.51 8.56 10.74
CA LEU A 49 1.77 9.82 10.63
C LEU A 49 0.29 9.65 11.01
N LEU A 50 -0.34 8.56 10.58
CA LEU A 50 -1.73 8.27 10.92
C LEU A 50 -1.94 8.08 12.43
N ASN A 51 -0.99 7.42 13.12
CA ASN A 51 -1.07 7.15 14.55
C ASN A 51 -0.88 8.39 15.45
N ILE A 52 -0.17 9.43 14.96
CA ILE A 52 0.00 10.70 15.69
C ILE A 52 -1.07 11.73 15.33
N ALA A 53 -1.89 11.47 14.32
CA ALA A 53 -3.00 12.31 13.94
C ALA A 53 -4.17 12.17 14.94
N PRO A 54 -5.09 13.16 15.01
CA PRO A 54 -6.30 13.02 15.80
C PRO A 54 -7.08 11.76 15.40
N PRO A 55 -7.56 10.94 16.36
CA PRO A 55 -8.20 9.65 16.06
C PRO A 55 -9.46 9.77 15.19
N ASP A 56 -10.16 10.91 15.29
CA ASP A 56 -11.39 11.17 14.56
C ASP A 56 -11.16 11.91 13.23
N LEU A 57 -9.91 12.15 12.83
CA LEU A 57 -9.57 12.87 11.59
C LEU A 57 -10.24 12.25 10.36
N PHE A 58 -10.34 10.92 10.33
CA PHE A 58 -10.95 10.16 9.25
C PHE A 58 -12.13 9.34 9.72
N ALA A 59 -13.10 9.90 10.45
CA ALA A 59 -14.25 9.17 11.01
C ALA A 59 -15.26 8.55 9.99
N GLY A 60 -14.94 8.53 8.70
CA GLY A 60 -15.82 8.01 7.64
C GLY A 60 -15.06 7.35 6.49
N ASN A 61 -15.71 7.22 5.34
CA ASN A 61 -15.12 6.58 4.18
C ASN A 61 -13.89 7.34 3.66
N VAL A 62 -12.80 6.62 3.42
CA VAL A 62 -11.54 7.23 3.00
C VAL A 62 -10.73 6.31 2.09
N THR A 63 -10.05 6.91 1.12
CA THR A 63 -8.95 6.27 0.38
C THR A 63 -7.66 6.99 0.67
N PHE A 64 -6.67 6.29 1.24
CA PHE A 64 -5.34 6.83 1.44
C PHE A 64 -4.48 6.68 0.17
N LEU A 65 -3.79 7.75 -0.19
CA LEU A 65 -2.83 7.81 -1.28
C LEU A 65 -1.44 7.94 -0.65
N MET A 66 -0.77 6.82 -0.45
CA MET A 66 0.38 6.72 0.46
C MET A 66 1.68 6.84 -0.33
N PRO A 67 2.47 7.91 -0.19
CA PRO A 67 3.80 7.91 -0.75
C PRO A 67 4.68 6.92 0.02
N THR A 68 5.72 6.42 -0.64
CA THR A 68 6.66 5.48 0.00
C THR A 68 7.46 6.15 1.13
N ASP A 69 7.94 5.36 2.09
CA ASP A 69 8.77 5.83 3.21
C ASP A 69 9.96 6.68 2.76
N ARG A 70 10.64 6.30 1.66
CA ARG A 70 11.75 7.07 1.07
C ARG A 70 11.32 8.46 0.62
N MET A 71 10.09 8.60 0.13
CA MET A 71 9.58 9.89 -0.33
C MET A 71 9.18 10.78 0.83
N LEU A 72 8.56 10.21 1.88
CA LEU A 72 8.21 10.95 3.09
C LEU A 72 9.45 11.47 3.81
N ALA A 73 10.52 10.67 3.87
CA ALA A 73 11.78 11.08 4.51
C ALA A 73 12.42 12.34 3.88
N ASN A 74 12.08 12.64 2.62
CA ASN A 74 12.57 13.82 1.90
C ASN A 74 11.51 14.91 1.73
N ALA A 75 10.30 14.71 2.26
CA ALA A 75 9.21 15.66 2.12
C ALA A 75 9.37 16.80 3.14
N PRO A 76 9.24 18.08 2.73
CA PRO A 76 9.22 19.18 3.67
C PRO A 76 7.93 19.12 4.49
N MET A 77 8.02 18.89 5.80
CA MET A 77 6.89 18.94 6.74
C MET A 77 7.17 19.93 7.86
N THR A 78 6.23 20.86 8.09
CA THR A 78 6.22 21.77 9.25
C THR A 78 5.38 21.19 10.39
N GLU A 79 5.44 21.79 11.58
CA GLU A 79 4.91 21.17 12.82
C GLU A 79 3.37 21.08 12.92
N ASN A 80 2.61 21.65 11.98
CA ASN A 80 1.17 21.41 11.81
C ASN A 80 0.85 20.70 10.47
N ALA A 81 1.89 20.29 9.73
CA ALA A 81 1.75 19.72 8.40
C ALA A 81 1.22 18.29 8.40
N VAL A 82 1.21 17.57 9.53
CA VAL A 82 0.80 16.15 9.53
C VAL A 82 -0.68 16.00 9.15
N VAL A 83 -1.57 16.78 9.78
CA VAL A 83 -3.00 16.75 9.46
C VAL A 83 -3.24 17.18 8.03
N ASP A 84 -2.67 18.32 7.62
CA ASP A 84 -2.79 18.83 6.26
C ASP A 84 -2.23 17.86 5.22
N PHE A 85 -1.12 17.20 5.53
CA PHE A 85 -0.50 16.19 4.68
C PHE A 85 -1.43 14.99 4.51
N LEU A 86 -1.95 14.44 5.60
CA LEU A 86 -2.86 13.30 5.56
C LEU A 86 -4.14 13.64 4.78
N LEU A 87 -4.70 14.84 4.98
CA LEU A 87 -5.88 15.32 4.25
C LEU A 87 -5.63 15.53 2.75
N GLN A 88 -4.43 16.00 2.37
CA GLN A 88 -4.02 16.10 0.96
C GLN A 88 -3.81 14.73 0.31
N HIS A 89 -3.51 13.71 1.11
CA HIS A 89 -3.25 12.33 0.69
C HIS A 89 -4.44 11.41 0.96
N SER A 90 -5.65 11.96 1.05
CA SER A 90 -6.86 11.18 1.24
C SER A 90 -7.98 11.63 0.30
N ILE A 91 -8.75 10.69 -0.23
CA ILE A 91 -10.00 10.95 -0.96
C ILE A 91 -11.16 10.58 -0.02
N PRO A 92 -12.20 11.42 0.17
CA PRO A 92 -13.31 11.16 1.09
C PRO A 92 -14.33 10.16 0.51
N SER A 93 -13.85 9.04 -0.01
CA SER A 93 -14.62 7.94 -0.59
C SER A 93 -13.75 6.67 -0.61
N PRO A 94 -14.30 5.46 -0.44
CA PRO A 94 -13.52 4.22 -0.44
C PRO A 94 -13.42 3.69 -1.88
N LEU A 95 -12.35 4.03 -2.58
CA LEU A 95 -12.15 3.73 -4.00
C LEU A 95 -11.12 2.60 -4.16
N LEU A 96 -11.56 1.45 -4.68
CA LEU A 96 -10.64 0.46 -5.24
C LEU A 96 -10.12 0.96 -6.59
N PHE A 97 -9.03 0.36 -7.06
CA PHE A 97 -8.44 0.71 -8.34
C PHE A 97 -9.38 0.41 -9.51
N ASP A 98 -10.20 -0.63 -9.41
CA ASP A 98 -11.24 -0.91 -10.40
C ASP A 98 -12.32 0.19 -10.45
N ASN A 99 -12.53 0.95 -9.37
CA ASN A 99 -13.35 2.16 -9.43
C ASN A 99 -12.59 3.32 -10.07
N LEU A 100 -11.32 3.50 -9.70
CA LEU A 100 -10.49 4.61 -10.18
C LEU A 100 -10.33 4.60 -11.71
N ILE A 101 -10.13 3.42 -12.30
CA ILE A 101 -9.89 3.27 -13.74
C ILE A 101 -11.10 3.63 -14.61
N HIS A 102 -12.28 3.82 -14.03
CA HIS A 102 -13.46 4.28 -14.75
C HIS A 102 -13.55 5.80 -14.84
N PHE A 103 -12.75 6.55 -14.07
CA PHE A 103 -12.70 8.00 -14.21
C PHE A 103 -12.02 8.39 -15.55
N PRO A 104 -12.69 9.21 -16.39
CA PRO A 104 -12.07 9.72 -17.61
C PRO A 104 -10.87 10.62 -17.33
N THR A 105 -9.89 10.61 -18.22
CA THR A 105 -8.79 11.60 -18.19
C THR A 105 -9.34 13.02 -18.21
N GLY A 106 -8.79 13.87 -17.33
CA GLY A 106 -9.22 15.25 -17.15
C GLY A 106 -10.28 15.45 -16.07
N SER A 107 -10.85 14.38 -15.49
CA SER A 107 -11.74 14.51 -14.34
C SER A 107 -10.99 15.02 -13.10
N LEU A 108 -11.74 15.57 -12.15
CA LEU A 108 -11.23 16.06 -10.87
C LEU A 108 -11.83 15.22 -9.74
N LEU A 109 -10.96 14.67 -8.90
CA LEU A 109 -11.35 13.99 -7.65
C LEU A 109 -11.07 14.90 -6.46
N PRO A 110 -11.98 14.98 -5.47
CA PRO A 110 -11.71 15.73 -4.26
C PRO A 110 -10.67 15.01 -3.39
N THR A 111 -9.88 15.78 -2.65
CA THR A 111 -9.18 15.26 -1.47
C THR A 111 -9.97 15.61 -0.20
N SER A 112 -9.60 15.05 0.96
CA SER A 112 -10.17 15.50 2.24
C SER A 112 -9.66 16.89 2.63
N SER A 113 -8.61 17.38 1.98
CA SER A 113 -8.25 18.80 2.00
C SER A 113 -9.11 19.57 0.99
N PRO A 114 -9.94 20.54 1.42
CA PRO A 114 -10.76 21.32 0.50
C PRO A 114 -9.94 22.19 -0.46
N ALA A 115 -8.66 22.36 -0.17
CA ALA A 115 -7.74 23.16 -0.95
C ALA A 115 -7.22 22.41 -2.21
N LEU A 116 -7.25 21.07 -2.21
CA LEU A 116 -6.61 20.26 -3.25
C LEU A 116 -7.61 19.36 -3.99
N MET A 117 -7.63 19.50 -5.32
CA MET A 117 -8.31 18.59 -6.25
C MET A 117 -7.28 17.80 -7.06
N LEU A 118 -7.57 16.53 -7.33
CA LEU A 118 -6.71 15.62 -8.08
C LEU A 118 -7.21 15.48 -9.52
N LYS A 119 -6.42 15.95 -10.47
CA LYS A 119 -6.64 15.75 -11.90
C LYS A 119 -6.25 14.33 -12.29
N VAL A 120 -7.21 13.59 -12.83
CA VAL A 120 -7.00 12.23 -13.33
C VAL A 120 -6.31 12.26 -14.69
N THR A 121 -5.26 11.46 -14.84
CA THR A 121 -4.72 11.05 -16.15
C THR A 121 -4.76 9.53 -16.21
N ASN A 122 -5.66 9.00 -17.02
CA ASN A 122 -5.96 7.57 -17.08
C ASN A 122 -5.57 7.02 -18.45
N ASN A 123 -4.47 6.27 -18.48
CA ASN A 123 -4.02 5.51 -19.63
C ASN A 123 -4.09 3.99 -19.33
N GLY A 124 -5.03 3.57 -18.47
CA GLY A 124 -5.26 2.18 -18.09
C GLY A 124 -4.46 1.69 -16.87
N ARG A 125 -4.49 0.37 -16.62
CA ARG A 125 -4.04 -0.24 -15.36
C ARG A 125 -2.58 0.04 -15.00
N GLN A 126 -1.72 0.14 -16.00
CA GLN A 126 -0.28 0.35 -15.80
C GLN A 126 0.09 1.83 -15.70
N SER A 127 -0.82 2.75 -16.02
CA SER A 127 -0.52 4.15 -16.24
C SER A 127 -1.70 5.03 -15.81
N PHE A 128 -1.93 5.09 -14.50
CA PHE A 128 -2.95 5.95 -13.88
C PHE A 128 -2.28 6.96 -12.95
N PHE A 129 -2.62 8.24 -13.12
CA PHE A 129 -2.03 9.34 -12.35
C PHE A 129 -3.09 10.27 -11.75
N LEU A 130 -2.74 10.83 -10.60
CA LEU A 130 -3.48 11.86 -9.87
C LEU A 130 -2.53 13.05 -9.70
N ASN A 131 -2.82 14.20 -10.30
CA ASN A 131 -1.90 15.36 -10.32
C ASN A 131 -0.46 14.99 -10.73
N ASN A 132 -0.33 14.23 -11.83
CA ASN A 132 0.96 13.75 -12.34
C ASN A 132 1.72 12.77 -11.41
N VAL A 133 1.13 12.37 -10.30
CA VAL A 133 1.66 11.33 -9.40
C VAL A 133 1.02 9.99 -9.77
N ARG A 134 1.82 8.96 -10.01
CA ARG A 134 1.33 7.64 -10.45
C ARG A 134 0.83 6.85 -9.25
N ILE A 135 -0.24 6.09 -9.46
CA ILE A 135 -0.58 4.98 -8.58
C ILE A 135 0.36 3.81 -8.90
N ARG A 136 1.28 3.52 -7.98
CA ARG A 136 2.31 2.49 -8.13
C ARG A 136 1.87 1.14 -7.56
N SER A 137 1.14 1.15 -6.45
CA SER A 137 0.70 -0.06 -5.75
C SER A 137 -0.80 0.02 -5.49
N PRO A 138 -1.65 -0.43 -6.42
CA PRO A 138 -3.09 -0.38 -6.25
C PRO A 138 -3.57 -1.39 -5.20
N ASN A 139 -4.69 -1.08 -4.54
CA ASN A 139 -5.43 -1.99 -3.66
C ASN A 139 -4.57 -2.60 -2.53
N ILE A 140 -3.88 -1.76 -1.75
CA ILE A 140 -3.12 -2.22 -0.58
C ILE A 140 -4.08 -2.63 0.54
N CYS A 141 -5.06 -1.77 0.86
CA CYS A 141 -6.06 -2.08 1.88
C CYS A 141 -7.33 -2.62 1.22
N THR A 142 -7.65 -3.88 1.46
CA THR A 142 -8.76 -4.60 0.82
C THR A 142 -9.71 -5.25 1.82
N SER A 143 -9.24 -5.56 3.04
CA SER A 143 -10.06 -6.22 4.05
C SER A 143 -11.21 -5.35 4.57
N GLY A 144 -10.96 -4.08 4.89
CA GLY A 144 -11.98 -3.17 5.41
C GLY A 144 -12.99 -2.71 4.34
N LEU A 145 -14.16 -2.21 4.75
CA LEU A 145 -15.17 -1.66 3.83
C LEU A 145 -15.03 -0.14 3.61
N SER A 146 -14.74 0.61 4.68
CA SER A 146 -14.69 2.08 4.65
C SER A 146 -13.31 2.66 4.33
N VAL A 147 -12.25 1.86 4.39
CA VAL A 147 -10.86 2.30 4.18
C VAL A 147 -10.26 1.58 2.97
N ARG A 148 -9.78 2.36 2.01
CA ARG A 148 -8.97 1.88 0.87
C ARG A 148 -7.61 2.54 0.90
N CYS A 149 -6.62 1.89 0.31
CA CYS A 149 -5.28 2.47 0.24
C CYS A 149 -4.60 2.12 -1.08
N HIS A 150 -3.89 3.09 -1.64
CA HIS A 150 -3.04 2.91 -2.81
C HIS A 150 -1.68 3.54 -2.54
N GLY A 151 -0.62 2.86 -2.95
CA GLY A 151 0.72 3.41 -2.93
C GLY A 151 0.98 4.29 -4.14
N ILE A 152 1.61 5.44 -3.93
CA ILE A 152 1.91 6.42 -4.97
C ILE A 152 3.41 6.74 -5.06
N ASP A 153 3.88 7.20 -6.21
CA ASP A 153 5.29 7.54 -6.49
C ASP A 153 5.58 9.05 -6.46
N GLY A 154 4.79 9.80 -5.70
CA GLY A 154 4.82 11.25 -5.59
C GLY A 154 4.28 11.70 -4.23
N VAL A 155 4.63 12.92 -3.82
CA VAL A 155 3.95 13.60 -2.71
C VAL A 155 2.95 14.57 -3.32
N LEU A 156 1.68 14.42 -2.97
CA LEU A 156 0.64 15.35 -3.37
C LEU A 156 0.83 16.66 -2.59
N GLN A 157 0.83 17.75 -3.32
CA GLN A 157 0.94 19.08 -2.75
C GLN A 157 -0.15 19.95 -3.37
N GLN A 158 -0.60 20.93 -2.58
CA GLN A 158 -1.35 22.05 -3.09
C GLN A 158 -0.64 22.59 -4.33
N ILE A 159 -1.26 22.44 -5.51
CA ILE A 159 -0.89 23.26 -6.65
C ILE A 159 -1.33 24.66 -6.23
N GLY A 160 -0.42 25.42 -5.63
CA GLY A 160 -0.60 26.86 -5.58
C GLY A 160 -0.95 27.28 -7.00
N LEU A 161 -1.96 28.12 -7.17
CA LEU A 161 -2.13 28.89 -8.40
C LEU A 161 -0.90 29.80 -8.53
N ASN A 162 0.28 29.22 -8.73
CA ASN A 162 1.42 29.88 -9.28
C ASN A 162 1.02 30.06 -10.73
N ILE A 163 0.26 31.13 -10.98
CA ILE A 163 0.39 31.89 -12.20
C ILE A 163 1.86 32.35 -12.20
N SER A 164 2.75 31.41 -12.52
CA SER A 164 4.01 31.76 -13.12
C SER A 164 3.61 32.59 -14.33
N PRO A 165 4.12 33.83 -14.50
CA PRO A 165 3.95 34.53 -15.75
C PRO A 165 4.68 33.70 -16.79
N GLN A 166 3.95 32.77 -17.41
CA GLN A 166 4.33 32.25 -18.70
C GLN A 166 4.53 33.50 -19.56
N PRO A 167 5.72 33.74 -20.12
CA PRO A 167 5.88 34.82 -21.06
C PRO A 167 4.84 34.55 -22.16
N SER A 168 3.84 35.43 -22.25
CA SER A 168 2.96 35.47 -23.42
C SER A 168 3.89 35.67 -24.60
N ILE A 169 4.18 34.59 -25.32
CA ILE A 169 4.64 34.71 -26.70
C ILE A 169 3.47 35.35 -27.41
N ALA A 170 3.61 36.64 -27.69
CA ALA A 170 2.70 37.40 -28.51
C ALA A 170 2.44 36.58 -29.79
N GLN A 171 1.19 36.16 -29.98
CA GLN A 171 0.73 35.66 -31.26
C GLN A 171 0.69 36.84 -32.23
N THR A 172 1.77 37.04 -32.98
CA THR A 172 1.71 37.77 -34.23
C THR A 172 1.38 36.78 -35.33
N ASN A 173 0.14 36.88 -35.81
CA ASN A 173 -0.33 36.26 -37.04
C ASN A 173 0.64 36.58 -38.18
N ASN A 174 1.17 35.55 -38.84
CA ASN A 174 1.46 35.63 -40.26
C ASN A 174 1.47 34.24 -40.90
N SER A 175 0.60 34.10 -41.88
CA SER A 175 0.33 32.93 -42.71
C SER A 175 1.47 32.72 -43.72
N ASN A 176 1.97 31.49 -43.87
CA ASN A 176 2.23 30.78 -45.14
C ASN A 176 2.91 29.40 -44.95
N PRO A 177 2.80 28.47 -45.92
CA PRO A 177 2.67 27.02 -45.70
C PRO A 177 3.99 26.21 -45.93
N PRO A 178 3.99 24.85 -45.83
CA PRO A 178 5.11 24.06 -45.32
C PRO A 178 6.13 23.66 -46.40
N VAL A 179 7.39 23.48 -46.01
CA VAL A 179 8.44 22.87 -46.84
C VAL A 179 8.99 21.64 -46.13
N ALA A 180 9.09 20.55 -46.89
CA ALA A 180 9.35 19.19 -46.48
C ALA A 180 10.81 18.88 -46.09
N ALA A 181 10.94 17.90 -45.18
CA ALA A 181 11.95 16.84 -44.92
C ALA A 181 13.38 16.94 -45.55
N PRO A 182 14.43 16.41 -44.88
CA PRO A 182 14.64 14.95 -44.83
C PRO A 182 15.28 14.36 -43.55
N PHE A 183 14.99 13.08 -43.31
CA PHE A 183 15.78 12.16 -42.48
C PHE A 183 17.12 11.79 -43.16
N PRO A 184 18.11 11.29 -42.40
CA PRO A 184 18.80 10.05 -42.81
C PRO A 184 18.96 9.03 -41.66
N SER A 185 18.54 7.78 -41.89
CA SER A 185 19.35 6.53 -42.09
C SER A 185 20.22 6.10 -40.89
N VAL A 186 19.89 5.04 -40.14
CA VAL A 186 19.97 3.57 -40.40
C VAL A 186 21.41 3.04 -40.58
N SER A 187 21.95 2.35 -39.56
CA SER A 187 22.33 0.90 -39.59
C SER A 187 23.27 0.44 -38.43
N PRO A 188 23.17 -0.84 -37.99
CA PRO A 188 24.10 -1.56 -37.08
C PRO A 188 25.17 -2.37 -37.87
N PRO A 189 26.18 -3.08 -37.27
CA PRO A 189 25.99 -4.46 -36.73
C PRO A 189 26.94 -4.95 -35.59
N ALA A 190 26.47 -6.02 -34.92
CA ALA A 190 27.02 -7.23 -34.21
C ALA A 190 28.55 -7.58 -34.19
N PRO A 191 28.98 -8.79 -33.74
CA PRO A 191 28.87 -9.53 -32.46
C PRO A 191 30.24 -10.13 -31.97
N THR A 192 30.30 -10.78 -30.79
CA THR A 192 30.98 -12.10 -30.55
C THR A 192 30.87 -12.50 -29.06
N THR A 193 30.22 -13.62 -28.69
CA THR A 193 30.70 -15.02 -28.57
C THR A 193 31.47 -15.31 -27.28
N ASP A 194 30.89 -16.14 -26.41
CA ASP A 194 31.47 -17.36 -25.78
C ASP A 194 30.60 -17.72 -24.55
N ALA A 195 29.84 -18.82 -24.57
CA ALA A 195 30.27 -20.23 -24.44
C ALA A 195 30.72 -20.57 -23.00
N GLY A 196 30.04 -21.53 -22.38
CA GLY A 196 30.33 -22.05 -21.03
C GLY A 196 29.03 -22.39 -20.27
N THR A 197 28.33 -23.46 -20.64
CA THR A 197 28.45 -24.83 -20.10
C THR A 197 27.93 -24.97 -18.64
N ASN A 198 26.89 -25.78 -18.55
CA ASN A 198 26.06 -26.22 -17.42
C ASN A 198 26.83 -26.73 -16.17
N PRO A 199 26.29 -26.61 -14.94
CA PRO A 199 26.75 -27.40 -13.81
C PRO A 199 25.68 -28.42 -13.35
N ASP A 200 26.10 -29.68 -13.25
CA ASP A 200 25.47 -30.71 -12.41
C ASP A 200 26.59 -31.58 -11.83
N HIS A 201 26.78 -31.60 -10.51
CA HIS A 201 26.87 -32.83 -9.72
C HIS A 201 26.99 -32.56 -8.21
N HIS A 202 26.12 -33.23 -7.46
CA HIS A 202 26.18 -33.52 -6.03
C HIS A 202 27.41 -34.37 -5.61
N GLN A 203 27.94 -34.14 -4.40
CA GLN A 203 28.24 -35.06 -3.27
C GLN A 203 29.21 -34.29 -2.35
N GLY A 204 29.06 -34.12 -1.03
CA GLY A 204 28.55 -35.01 0.01
C GLY A 204 29.61 -35.07 1.12
N ALA A 205 29.64 -34.09 2.01
CA ALA A 205 30.55 -34.04 3.17
C ALA A 205 29.83 -34.53 4.43
N ARG A 206 30.31 -35.64 4.95
CA ARG A 206 29.94 -36.29 6.22
C ARG A 206 30.58 -35.53 7.38
N LEU A 207 29.78 -35.09 8.35
CA LEU A 207 30.25 -34.72 9.68
C LEU A 207 29.35 -35.38 10.72
N GLU A 208 29.94 -36.30 11.49
CA GLU A 208 29.38 -36.70 12.78
C GLU A 208 29.60 -35.57 13.79
N LYS A 209 28.61 -35.31 14.65
CA LYS A 209 28.67 -35.67 16.08
C LYS A 209 27.54 -35.01 16.88
N SER A 210 27.16 -35.74 17.91
CA SER A 210 26.71 -35.28 19.23
C SER A 210 25.21 -35.10 19.42
N GLY A 211 24.68 -36.01 20.23
CA GLY A 211 23.28 -36.02 20.63
C GLY A 211 22.90 -34.83 21.51
N SER A 212 21.59 -34.60 21.56
CA SER A 212 20.99 -33.81 22.63
C SER A 212 19.54 -34.24 22.86
N HIS A 213 19.27 -34.42 24.14
CA HIS A 213 18.03 -34.66 24.85
C HIS A 213 16.69 -34.63 24.09
N ARG A 214 16.05 -35.80 24.08
CA ARG A 214 14.58 -35.94 24.03
C ARG A 214 13.98 -35.29 25.27
N LYS A 215 13.35 -34.12 25.12
CA LYS A 215 12.36 -33.60 26.07
C LYS A 215 11.09 -33.24 25.29
N ASN A 216 10.04 -34.02 25.57
CA ASN A 216 8.61 -33.71 25.48
C ASN A 216 8.14 -32.83 24.30
N ALA A 217 7.95 -33.46 23.15
CA ALA A 217 7.51 -32.86 21.88
C ALA A 217 6.01 -32.49 21.80
N HIS A 218 5.24 -32.59 22.88
CA HIS A 218 3.78 -32.37 22.82
C HIS A 218 3.32 -31.01 23.36
N GLU A 219 4.08 -30.42 24.30
CA GLU A 219 3.73 -29.12 24.91
C GLU A 219 4.20 -27.93 24.05
N GLY A 220 5.33 -28.07 23.34
CA GLY A 220 5.84 -27.02 22.43
C GLY A 220 4.99 -26.85 21.17
N LEU A 221 4.43 -27.95 20.64
CA LEU A 221 3.58 -27.92 19.44
C LEU A 221 2.28 -27.17 19.72
N LEU A 222 1.66 -27.39 20.89
CA LEU A 222 0.43 -26.70 21.27
C LEU A 222 0.67 -25.20 21.50
N PHE A 223 1.78 -24.83 22.14
CA PHE A 223 2.12 -23.42 22.34
C PHE A 223 2.41 -22.71 21.01
N GLU A 224 3.12 -23.35 20.09
CA GLU A 224 3.34 -22.86 18.72
C GLU A 224 2.02 -22.74 17.93
N ILE A 225 1.15 -23.74 18.00
CA ILE A 225 -0.15 -23.72 17.32
C ILE A 225 -1.04 -22.62 17.90
N ILE A 226 -1.13 -22.49 19.22
CA ILE A 226 -1.93 -21.44 19.88
C ILE A 226 -1.37 -20.06 19.55
N THR A 227 -0.05 -19.88 19.57
CA THR A 227 0.60 -18.61 19.20
C THR A 227 0.31 -18.25 17.75
N ASN A 228 0.43 -19.20 16.83
CA ASN A 228 0.11 -18.99 15.41
C ASN A 228 -1.38 -18.75 15.18
N ILE A 229 -2.28 -19.47 15.88
CA ILE A 229 -3.72 -19.24 15.80
C ILE A 229 -4.06 -17.84 16.33
N VAL A 230 -3.51 -17.43 17.48
CA VAL A 230 -3.78 -16.10 18.03
C VAL A 230 -3.22 -15.00 17.11
N LEU A 231 -2.02 -15.15 16.57
CA LEU A 231 -1.41 -14.17 15.67
C LEU A 231 -2.03 -14.10 14.27
N VAL A 232 -2.63 -15.19 13.79
CA VAL A 232 -3.20 -15.23 12.42
C VAL A 232 -4.72 -15.06 12.46
N VAL A 233 -5.40 -15.73 13.38
CA VAL A 233 -6.87 -15.76 13.42
C VAL A 233 -7.43 -14.51 14.08
N VAL A 234 -6.79 -13.95 15.12
CA VAL A 234 -7.32 -12.73 15.76
C VAL A 234 -7.30 -11.54 14.81
N PRO A 235 -6.19 -11.22 14.11
CA PRO A 235 -6.20 -10.14 13.11
C PRO A 235 -7.11 -10.44 11.94
N TYR A 236 -7.15 -11.69 11.47
CA TYR A 236 -8.05 -12.09 10.38
C TYR A 236 -9.53 -11.92 10.75
N ILE A 237 -9.94 -12.28 11.97
CA ILE A 237 -11.30 -12.06 12.47
C ILE A 237 -11.56 -10.56 12.61
N ILE A 238 -10.63 -9.80 13.20
CA ILE A 238 -10.75 -8.34 13.31
C ILE A 238 -10.96 -7.70 11.93
N CYS A 239 -10.38 -8.26 10.87
CA CYS A 239 -10.47 -7.72 9.52
C CYS A 239 -11.52 -8.37 8.61
N SER A 240 -12.27 -9.36 9.10
CA SER A 240 -13.28 -10.08 8.30
C SER A 240 -14.72 -9.92 8.81
N THR A 241 -14.94 -9.23 9.94
CA THR A 241 -16.27 -8.89 10.47
C THR A 241 -16.66 -7.48 10.08
#